data_AF-A0A2G2MJ57-F1
#
_entry.id   AF-A0A2G2MJ57-F1
#
_cell.length_a   1.000
_cell.length_b   1.000
_cell.length_c   1.000
_cell.angle_alpha   90.00
_cell.angle_beta   90.00
_cell.angle_gamma   90.00
#
_symmetry.space_group_name_H-M   'P 1'
#
loop_
_entity.id
_entity.type
_entity.pdbx_description
1 polymer ?
#
loop_
_entity_poly.entity_id
_entity_poly.type
_entity_poly.pdbx_seq_one_letter_code
_entity_poly.pdbx_strand_id
1 'polypeptide(L)'
;MRFLDRFTTTASNSAKTLSERTSDFIEVGKLNMKRRRIEDEIIEKYEEIGQYVYGRLKKSNNVSREELYQQLKHIERIEEKIKSLEKNLVEAKKIKYCRACDIELDDETRYCPICGKLI
;
A
#
# COMPACT_ATOMS: atom_id res chain seq x y z
N MET A 1 16.20 -1.29 44.91
CA MET A 1 15.07 -2.23 44.68
C MET A 1 13.75 -1.56 45.05
N ARG A 2 13.12 -0.81 44.13
CA ARG A 2 11.75 -0.27 44.33
C ARG A 2 11.00 0.06 43.03
N PHE A 3 11.41 -0.59 41.93
CA PHE A 3 10.85 -0.39 40.58
C PHE A 3 10.08 -1.60 40.04
N LEU A 4 10.19 -2.78 40.67
CA LEU A 4 9.52 -4.00 40.22
C LEU A 4 8.12 -4.22 40.85
N ASP A 5 7.81 -3.57 41.97
CA ASP A 5 6.55 -3.83 42.71
C ASP A 5 5.32 -3.09 42.15
N ARG A 6 5.47 -2.24 41.13
CA ARG A 6 4.31 -1.55 40.49
C ARG A 6 3.88 -2.14 39.15
N PHE A 7 4.63 -3.10 38.60
CA PHE A 7 4.28 -3.71 37.32
C PHE A 7 3.47 -5.00 37.46
N THR A 8 3.38 -5.58 38.66
CA THR A 8 2.84 -6.94 38.88
C THR A 8 1.34 -6.99 39.22
N THR A 9 0.62 -5.87 39.28
CA THR A 9 -0.80 -5.85 39.70
C THR A 9 -1.81 -5.43 38.63
N THR A 10 -1.40 -5.23 37.37
CA THR A 10 -2.35 -4.91 36.27
C THR A 10 -2.37 -6.00 35.18
N ALA A 11 -2.17 -7.26 35.57
CA ALA A 11 -2.05 -8.39 34.65
C ALA A 11 -3.28 -9.31 34.54
N SER A 12 -4.47 -8.87 34.97
CA SER A 12 -5.67 -9.74 34.98
C SER A 12 -6.77 -9.40 33.96
N ASN A 13 -6.70 -8.29 33.22
CA ASN A 13 -7.77 -7.91 32.26
C ASN A 13 -7.33 -7.69 30.80
N SER A 14 -6.08 -7.97 30.42
CA SER A 14 -5.55 -7.64 29.08
C SER A 14 -5.20 -8.85 28.20
N ALA A 15 -5.62 -10.06 28.56
CA ALA A 15 -5.30 -11.27 27.79
C ALA A 15 -6.05 -11.38 26.45
N LYS A 16 -7.26 -10.80 26.32
CA LYS A 16 -8.05 -10.88 25.06
C LYS A 16 -7.58 -9.89 23.99
N THR A 17 -7.20 -8.68 24.37
CA THR A 17 -6.81 -7.60 23.44
C THR A 17 -5.40 -7.72 22.85
N LEU A 18 -4.55 -8.61 23.36
CA LEU A 18 -3.20 -8.82 22.82
C LEU A 18 -3.17 -9.81 21.64
N SER A 19 -4.13 -10.74 21.55
CA SER A 19 -4.19 -11.71 20.46
C SER A 19 -4.62 -11.09 19.12
N GLU A 20 -5.65 -10.24 19.15
CA GLU A 20 -6.20 -9.53 17.98
C GLU A 20 -5.20 -8.50 17.42
N ARG A 21 -4.49 -7.80 18.30
CA ARG A 21 -3.43 -6.86 17.87
C ARG A 21 -2.22 -7.53 17.23
N THR A 22 -2.02 -8.85 17.38
CA THR A 22 -0.88 -9.51 16.71
C THR A 22 -1.25 -9.96 15.30
N SER A 23 -2.49 -10.40 15.07
CA SER A 23 -2.99 -10.77 13.73
C SER A 23 -3.00 -9.59 12.78
N ASP A 24 -3.45 -8.43 13.24
CA ASP A 24 -3.63 -7.23 12.42
C ASP A 24 -2.28 -6.70 11.90
N PHE A 25 -1.23 -6.77 12.73
CA PHE A 25 0.12 -6.35 12.33
C PHE A 25 0.74 -7.32 11.31
N ILE A 26 0.46 -8.62 11.42
CA ILE A 26 0.92 -9.62 10.44
C ILE A 26 0.21 -9.40 9.10
N GLU A 27 -1.07 -9.05 9.11
CA GLU A 27 -1.86 -8.81 7.91
C GLU A 27 -1.41 -7.52 7.19
N VAL A 28 -1.19 -6.43 7.93
CA VAL A 28 -0.61 -5.19 7.38
C VAL A 28 0.78 -5.43 6.81
N GLY A 29 1.63 -6.21 7.50
CA GLY A 29 2.95 -6.60 6.99
C GLY A 29 2.87 -7.36 5.66
N LYS A 30 1.97 -8.34 5.55
CA LYS A 30 1.72 -9.08 4.31
C LYS A 30 1.23 -8.19 3.17
N LEU A 31 0.33 -7.25 3.45
CA LEU A 31 -0.19 -6.31 2.46
C LEU A 31 0.90 -5.35 1.97
N ASN A 32 1.72 -4.81 2.87
CA ASN A 32 2.86 -3.97 2.50
C ASN A 32 3.90 -4.73 1.66
N MET A 33 4.21 -5.99 2.01
CA MET A 33 5.09 -6.82 1.19
C MET A 33 4.52 -7.09 -0.21
N LYS A 34 3.22 -7.34 -0.32
CA LYS A 34 2.56 -7.51 -1.64
C LYS A 34 2.65 -6.23 -2.45
N ARG A 35 2.39 -5.07 -1.82
CA ARG A 35 2.48 -3.77 -2.51
C ARG A 35 3.88 -3.51 -3.05
N ARG A 36 4.90 -3.70 -2.20
CA ARG A 36 6.31 -3.55 -2.60
C ARG A 36 6.69 -4.45 -3.77
N ARG A 37 6.27 -5.71 -3.79
CA ARG A 37 6.54 -6.61 -4.93
C ARG A 37 5.93 -6.10 -6.24
N ILE A 38 4.73 -5.52 -6.18
CA ILE A 38 4.04 -5.02 -7.37
C ILE A 38 4.66 -3.70 -7.84
N GLU A 39 5.13 -2.87 -6.89
CA GLU A 39 5.96 -1.69 -7.18
C GLU A 39 7.30 -2.12 -7.83
N ASP A 40 7.97 -3.15 -7.33
CA ASP A 40 9.20 -3.68 -7.95
C ASP A 40 8.90 -4.23 -9.37
N GLU A 41 7.79 -4.94 -9.56
CA GLU A 41 7.35 -5.46 -10.87
C GLU A 41 7.12 -4.34 -11.91
N ILE A 42 6.61 -3.17 -11.50
CA ILE A 42 6.42 -2.04 -12.41
C ILE A 42 7.76 -1.42 -12.84
N ILE A 43 8.72 -1.33 -11.91
CA ILE A 43 10.06 -0.81 -12.18
C ILE A 43 10.77 -1.74 -13.17
N GLU A 44 10.77 -3.05 -12.91
CA GLU A 44 11.31 -4.06 -13.83
C GLU A 44 10.69 -3.93 -15.22
N LYS A 45 9.38 -3.69 -15.31
CA LYS A 45 8.70 -3.53 -16.60
C LYS A 45 9.12 -2.25 -17.33
N TYR A 46 9.32 -1.13 -16.63
CA TYR A 46 9.87 0.08 -17.24
C TYR A 46 11.29 -0.13 -17.75
N GLU A 47 12.13 -0.84 -16.98
CA GLU A 47 13.49 -1.15 -17.40
C GLU A 47 13.51 -2.05 -18.65
N GLU A 48 12.68 -3.08 -18.71
CA GLU A 48 12.53 -3.94 -19.90
C GLU A 48 12.16 -3.13 -21.15
N ILE A 49 11.17 -2.24 -21.03
CA ILE A 49 10.75 -1.36 -22.14
C ILE A 49 11.90 -0.46 -22.57
N GLY A 50 12.60 0.15 -21.60
CA GLY A 50 13.75 1.00 -21.85
C GLY A 50 14.87 0.28 -22.59
N GLN A 51 15.22 -0.93 -22.13
CA GLN A 51 16.23 -1.78 -22.77
C GLN A 51 15.81 -2.20 -24.19
N TYR A 52 14.53 -2.55 -24.39
CA TYR A 52 13.99 -2.89 -25.70
C TYR A 52 14.09 -1.72 -26.67
N VAL A 53 13.59 -0.55 -26.30
CA VAL A 53 13.60 0.66 -27.14
C VAL A 53 15.04 1.07 -27.45
N TYR A 54 15.89 1.19 -26.43
CA TYR A 54 17.29 1.55 -26.60
C TYR A 54 18.03 0.55 -27.50
N GLY A 55 17.84 -0.75 -27.28
CA GLY A 55 18.49 -1.82 -28.04
C GLY A 55 18.10 -1.82 -29.52
N ARG A 56 16.84 -1.51 -29.84
CA ARG A 56 16.36 -1.38 -31.23
C ARG A 56 16.95 -0.15 -31.90
N LEU A 57 16.85 1.02 -31.25
CA LEU A 57 17.33 2.29 -31.81
C LEU A 57 18.86 2.30 -31.97
N LYS A 58 19.61 1.71 -31.04
CA LYS A 58 21.08 1.58 -31.13
C LYS A 58 21.52 0.78 -32.36
N LYS A 59 20.70 -0.18 -32.81
CA LYS A 59 20.94 -1.00 -34.00
C LYS A 59 20.38 -0.37 -35.28
N SER A 60 19.90 0.88 -35.23
CA SER A 60 19.15 1.54 -36.30
C SER A 60 17.92 0.75 -36.76
N ASN A 61 17.36 -0.08 -35.87
CA ASN A 61 16.11 -0.79 -36.11
C ASN A 61 14.94 0.05 -35.61
N ASN A 62 13.79 -0.09 -36.28
CA ASN A 62 12.56 0.49 -35.78
C ASN A 62 12.04 -0.26 -34.55
N VAL A 63 11.43 0.50 -33.64
CA VAL A 63 10.65 0.00 -32.51
C VAL A 63 9.28 -0.41 -33.05
N SER A 64 8.85 -1.65 -32.82
CA SER A 64 7.48 -2.03 -33.19
C SER A 64 6.51 -1.36 -32.23
N ARG A 65 5.57 -0.61 -32.80
CA ARG A 65 4.55 0.07 -32.02
C ARG A 65 3.62 -0.94 -31.36
N GLU A 66 3.33 -2.04 -32.04
CA GLU A 66 2.50 -3.14 -31.57
C GLU A 66 3.12 -3.84 -30.35
N GLU A 67 4.40 -4.19 -30.42
CA GLU A 67 5.13 -4.80 -29.31
C GLU A 67 5.19 -3.86 -28.10
N LEU A 68 5.45 -2.57 -28.34
CA LEU A 68 5.46 -1.56 -27.29
C LEU A 68 4.07 -1.39 -26.65
N TYR A 69 3.00 -1.34 -27.44
CA TYR A 69 1.63 -1.27 -26.92
C TYR A 69 1.25 -2.47 -26.06
N GLN A 70 1.70 -3.68 -26.42
CA GLN A 70 1.46 -4.86 -25.59
C GLN A 70 2.18 -4.74 -24.23
N GLN A 71 3.40 -4.21 -24.22
CA GLN A 71 4.14 -3.98 -22.98
C GLN A 71 3.47 -2.92 -22.10
N LEU A 72 3.00 -1.81 -22.70
CA LEU A 72 2.26 -0.77 -21.98
C LEU A 72 0.94 -1.29 -21.38
N LYS A 73 0.19 -2.12 -22.11
CA LYS A 73 -1.00 -2.80 -21.57
C LYS A 73 -0.68 -3.71 -20.39
N HIS A 74 0.53 -4.25 -20.32
CA HIS A 74 0.95 -5.05 -19.17
C HIS A 74 1.13 -4.16 -17.92
N ILE A 75 1.70 -2.96 -18.10
CA ILE A 75 1.83 -1.97 -17.03
C ILE A 75 0.46 -1.53 -16.53
N GLU A 76 -0.49 -1.21 -17.43
CA GLU A 76 -1.86 -0.83 -17.05
C GLU A 76 -2.52 -1.90 -16.15
N ARG A 77 -2.34 -3.19 -16.46
CA ARG A 77 -2.86 -4.29 -15.63
C ARG A 77 -2.18 -4.38 -14.26
N ILE A 78 -0.90 -4.08 -14.18
CA ILE A 78 -0.15 -4.06 -12.91
C ILE A 78 -0.64 -2.88 -12.06
N GLU A 79 -0.84 -1.70 -12.66
CA GLU A 79 -1.41 -0.53 -11.99
C GLU A 79 -2.83 -0.76 -11.49
N GLU A 80 -3.68 -1.46 -12.26
CA GLU A 80 -5.02 -1.85 -11.82
C GLU A 80 -4.97 -2.76 -10.58
N LYS A 81 -4.00 -3.68 -10.52
CA LYS A 81 -3.79 -4.53 -9.33
C LYS A 81 -3.40 -3.69 -8.12
N ILE A 82 -2.49 -2.71 -8.27
CA ILE A 82 -2.13 -1.77 -7.19
C ILE A 82 -3.38 -1.05 -6.67
N LYS A 83 -4.17 -0.44 -7.57
CA LYS A 83 -5.40 0.27 -7.20
C LYS A 83 -6.40 -0.63 -6.47
N SER A 84 -6.53 -1.89 -6.88
CA SER A 84 -7.40 -2.85 -6.21
C SER A 84 -6.91 -3.20 -4.80
N LEU A 85 -5.60 -3.35 -4.61
CA LEU A 85 -4.99 -3.62 -3.31
C LEU A 85 -5.08 -2.42 -2.37
N GLU A 86 -4.92 -1.20 -2.89
CA GLU A 86 -5.11 0.03 -2.12
C GLU A 86 -6.56 0.18 -1.64
N LYS A 87 -7.54 -0.10 -2.51
CA LYS A 87 -8.96 -0.13 -2.11
C LYS A 87 -9.22 -1.15 -1.00
N ASN A 88 -8.70 -2.37 -1.14
CA ASN A 88 -8.85 -3.41 -0.13
C ASN A 88 -8.16 -3.02 1.20
N LEU A 89 -7.03 -2.30 1.15
CA LEU A 89 -6.36 -1.76 2.33
C LEU A 89 -7.19 -0.70 3.04
N VAL A 90 -7.80 0.23 2.29
CA VAL A 90 -8.69 1.27 2.84
C VAL A 90 -9.94 0.64 3.47
N GLU A 91 -10.53 -0.33 2.79
CA GLU A 91 -11.72 -1.05 3.27
C GLU A 91 -11.42 -1.91 4.51
N ALA A 92 -10.28 -2.61 4.53
CA ALA A 92 -9.82 -3.36 5.70
C ALA A 92 -9.48 -2.45 6.88
N LYS A 93 -8.99 -1.23 6.61
CA LYS A 93 -8.64 -0.27 7.65
C LYS A 93 -9.85 0.51 8.21
N LYS A 94 -11.02 0.52 7.55
CA LYS A 94 -12.18 1.37 7.92
C LYS A 94 -11.82 2.84 8.18
N ILE A 95 -10.79 3.35 7.51
CA ILE A 95 -10.28 4.71 7.72
C ILE A 95 -11.11 5.64 6.84
N LYS A 96 -11.69 6.67 7.45
CA LYS A 96 -12.35 7.76 6.73
C LYS A 96 -11.27 8.66 6.13
N TYR A 97 -11.48 9.20 4.94
CA TYR A 97 -10.53 10.11 4.30
C TYR A 97 -11.19 11.47 4.06
N CYS A 98 -10.49 12.56 4.38
CA CYS A 98 -11.00 13.89 4.06
C CYS A 98 -10.75 14.22 2.59
N ARG A 99 -11.82 14.27 1.77
CA ARG A 99 -11.76 14.61 0.33
C ARG A 99 -11.16 15.97 0.00
N ALA A 100 -11.01 16.86 0.98
CA ALA A 100 -10.44 18.19 0.78
C ALA A 100 -8.96 18.30 1.16
N CYS A 101 -8.44 17.37 1.97
CA CYS A 101 -7.09 17.42 2.50
C CYS A 101 -6.28 16.17 2.21
N ASP A 102 -6.92 15.11 1.70
CA ASP A 102 -6.32 13.81 1.37
C ASP A 102 -5.56 13.18 2.55
N ILE A 103 -6.09 13.37 3.75
CA ILE A 103 -5.56 12.77 4.99
C ILE A 103 -6.42 11.60 5.45
N GLU A 104 -5.74 10.56 5.95
CA GLU A 104 -6.32 9.41 6.64
C GLU A 104 -6.82 9.80 8.04
N LEU A 105 -8.07 9.45 8.36
CA LEU A 105 -8.78 9.80 9.59
C LEU A 105 -9.44 8.56 10.19
N ASP A 106 -9.37 8.44 11.52
CA ASP A 106 -9.94 7.31 12.23
C ASP A 106 -11.47 7.26 12.09
N ASP A 107 -12.06 6.06 12.14
CA ASP A 107 -13.47 5.80 11.77
C ASP A 107 -14.47 6.60 12.64
N GLU A 108 -14.07 6.95 13.86
CA GLU A 108 -14.90 7.73 14.80
C GLU A 108 -14.96 9.24 14.48
N THR A 109 -14.14 9.73 13.55
CA THR A 109 -14.01 11.16 13.26
C THR A 109 -15.15 11.63 12.33
N ARG A 110 -15.95 12.62 12.76
CA ARG A 110 -17.00 13.26 11.93
C ARG A 110 -16.52 14.48 11.15
N TYR A 111 -15.48 15.17 11.63
CA TYR A 111 -14.96 16.40 11.04
C TYR A 111 -13.45 16.34 10.92
N CYS A 112 -12.91 16.82 9.80
CA CYS A 112 -11.47 16.82 9.55
C CYS A 112 -10.75 17.72 10.58
N PRO A 113 -9.74 17.22 11.32
CA PRO A 113 -8.99 18.01 12.29
C PRO A 113 -8.11 19.08 11.64
N ILE A 114 -7.84 18.99 10.33
CA ILE A 114 -7.03 19.97 9.59
C ILE A 114 -7.89 21.09 8.99
N CYS A 115 -9.04 20.76 8.37
CA CYS A 115 -9.83 21.75 7.64
C CYS A 115 -11.26 21.96 8.16
N GLY A 116 -11.68 21.22 9.17
CA GLY A 116 -13.00 21.34 9.79
C GLY A 116 -14.17 20.87 8.93
N LYS A 117 -13.94 20.36 7.71
CA LYS A 117 -15.02 19.84 6.84
C LYS A 117 -15.54 18.49 7.35
N LEU A 118 -16.84 18.26 7.16
CA LEU A 118 -17.49 16.99 7.44
C LEU A 118 -16.89 15.89 6.54
N ILE A 119 -16.60 14.72 7.13
CA ILE A 119 -15.95 13.57 6.48
C ILE A 119 -16.98 12.51 6.13
#